data_AF-Q385M9-F1
#
_entry.id   AF-Q385M9-F1
#
_cell.length_a   1.000
_cell.length_b   1.000
_cell.length_c   1.000
_cell.angle_alpha   90.00
_cell.angle_beta   90.00
_cell.angle_gamma   90.00
#
_symmetry.space_group_name_H-M   'P 1'
#
loop_
_entity.id
_entity.type
_entity.pdbx_description
1 polymer ?
#
loop_
_entity_poly.entity_id
_entity_poly.type
_entity_poly.pdbx_seq_one_letter_code
_entity_poly.pdbx_strand_id
1 'polypeptide(L)'
;MNQSSSLWGEEFEVLKQMQEDRMNFANNMTCHERCVSQYWFNNFYGPEHRCMRNCLEKLNQVGVITNIVFTKHEQGKTGSKGK
;
A
#
# COMPACT_ATOMS: atom_id res chain seq x y z
N MET A 1 -13.53 -30.92 17.19
CA MET A 1 -13.22 -29.56 17.65
C MET A 1 -12.27 -28.93 16.64
N ASN A 2 -12.79 -28.33 15.56
CA ASN A 2 -11.97 -27.70 14.52
C ASN A 2 -12.67 -26.50 13.86
N GLN A 3 -13.68 -25.92 14.52
CA GLN A 3 -14.40 -24.75 14.01
C GLN A 3 -13.66 -23.43 14.28
N SER A 4 -12.85 -23.37 15.33
CA SER A 4 -12.17 -22.12 15.71
C SER A 4 -11.09 -21.70 14.71
N SER A 5 -10.39 -22.63 14.07
CA SER A 5 -9.36 -22.32 13.07
C SER A 5 -9.95 -21.77 11.77
N SER A 6 -11.14 -22.25 11.36
CA SER A 6 -11.83 -21.75 10.16
C SER A 6 -12.30 -20.31 10.34
N LEU A 7 -12.90 -19.99 11.49
CA LEU A 7 -13.37 -18.64 11.81
C LEU A 7 -12.21 -17.63 11.88
N TRP A 8 -11.09 -18.02 12.49
CA TRP A 8 -9.89 -17.18 12.52
C TRP A 8 -9.28 -16.95 11.13
N GLY A 9 -9.30 -17.96 10.25
CA GLY A 9 -8.82 -17.82 8.87
C GLY A 9 -9.66 -16.82 8.07
N GLU A 10 -10.99 -16.89 8.19
CA GLU A 10 -11.90 -15.94 7.55
C GLU A 10 -11.74 -14.52 8.11
N GLU A 11 -11.64 -14.37 9.44
CA GLU A 11 -11.40 -13.08 10.09
C GLU A 11 -10.06 -12.47 9.65
N PHE A 12 -9.01 -13.29 9.55
CA PHE A 12 -7.69 -12.84 9.09
C PHE A 12 -7.72 -12.33 7.64
N GLU A 13 -8.37 -13.05 6.72
CA GLU A 13 -8.49 -12.58 5.33
C GLU A 13 -9.34 -11.31 5.22
N VAL A 14 -10.39 -11.15 6.03
CA VAL A 14 -11.16 -9.89 6.10
C VAL A 14 -10.29 -8.73 6.60
N LEU A 15 -9.52 -8.94 7.66
CA LEU A 15 -8.63 -7.91 8.21
C LEU A 15 -7.53 -7.53 7.20
N LYS A 16 -6.99 -8.51 6.48
CA LYS A 16 -6.01 -8.30 5.41
C LYS A 16 -6.62 -7.48 4.26
N GLN A 17 -7.82 -7.82 3.81
CA GLN A 17 -8.53 -7.05 2.79
C GLN A 17 -8.77 -5.61 3.25
N MET A 18 -9.24 -5.40 4.48
CA MET A 18 -9.44 -4.06 5.04
C MET A 18 -8.14 -3.26 5.11
N GLN A 19 -7.01 -3.92 5.40
CA GLN A 19 -5.70 -3.29 5.41
C GLN A 19 -5.26 -2.89 3.99
N GLU A 20 -5.46 -3.76 3.00
CA GLU A 20 -5.19 -3.47 1.59
C GLU A 20 -6.08 -2.30 1.09
N ASP A 21 -7.37 -2.30 1.42
CA ASP A 21 -8.31 -1.24 1.07
C ASP A 21 -7.90 0.10 1.68
N ARG A 22 -7.48 0.11 2.95
CA ARG A 22 -6.98 1.31 3.63
C ARG A 22 -5.72 1.86 2.95
N MET A 23 -4.78 0.99 2.57
CA MET A 23 -3.58 1.39 1.86
C MET A 23 -3.91 1.93 0.47
N ASN A 24 -4.82 1.29 -0.25
CA ASN A 24 -5.29 1.73 -1.56
C ASN A 24 -5.98 3.10 -1.48
N PHE A 25 -6.82 3.32 -0.46
CA PHE A 25 -7.48 4.60 -0.21
C PHE A 25 -6.45 5.72 0.07
N ALA A 26 -5.48 5.47 0.96
CA ALA A 26 -4.44 6.44 1.28
C ALA A 26 -3.56 6.77 0.06
N ASN A 27 -3.21 5.76 -0.74
CA ASN A 27 -2.47 5.95 -1.99
C ASN A 27 -3.27 6.78 -2.99
N ASN A 28 -4.57 6.50 -3.13
CA ASN A 28 -5.44 7.24 -4.03
C ASN A 28 -5.56 8.72 -3.62
N MET A 29 -5.79 9.00 -2.34
CA MET A 29 -5.82 10.38 -1.82
C MET A 29 -4.50 11.12 -2.05
N THR A 30 -3.37 10.48 -1.74
CA THR A 30 -2.04 11.06 -1.96
C THR A 30 -1.80 11.40 -3.43
N CYS A 31 -2.21 10.52 -4.35
CA CYS A 31 -2.08 10.76 -5.77
C CYS A 31 -3.04 11.82 -6.26
N HIS A 32 -4.26 11.84 -5.74
CA HIS A 32 -5.27 12.84 -6.05
C HIS A 32 -4.76 14.24 -5.70
N GLU A 33 -4.27 14.43 -4.47
CA GLU A 33 -3.70 15.72 -4.02
C GLU A 33 -2.51 16.19 -4.88
N ARG A 34 -1.75 15.27 -5.47
CA ARG A 34 -0.58 15.59 -6.31
C ARG A 34 -0.92 15.85 -7.76
N CYS A 35 -1.92 15.14 -8.28
CA CYS A 35 -2.21 15.11 -9.71
C CYS A 35 -3.41 15.95 -10.11
N VAL A 36 -4.34 16.16 -9.18
CA VAL A 36 -5.60 16.85 -9.41
C VAL A 36 -5.49 18.23 -8.78
N SER A 37 -5.26 19.24 -9.62
CA SER A 37 -5.13 20.63 -9.17
C SER A 37 -6.34 21.48 -9.51
N GLN A 38 -7.18 21.02 -10.43
CA GLN A 38 -8.26 21.82 -11.02
C GLN A 38 -9.63 21.19 -10.77
N TYR A 39 -10.09 21.23 -9.52
CA TYR A 39 -11.43 20.78 -9.12
C TYR A 39 -12.58 21.41 -9.90
N TRP A 40 -12.32 22.55 -10.56
CA TRP A 40 -13.32 23.33 -11.30
C TRP A 40 -13.59 22.80 -12.71
N PHE A 41 -12.64 22.08 -13.32
CA PHE A 41 -12.82 21.51 -14.64
C PHE A 41 -13.23 20.05 -14.47
N ASN A 42 -14.54 19.76 -14.56
CA ASN A 42 -15.11 18.40 -14.52
C ASN A 42 -14.57 17.44 -15.60
N ASN A 43 -13.70 17.92 -16.49
CA ASN A 43 -13.04 17.09 -17.47
C ASN A 43 -11.60 16.83 -17.04
N PHE A 44 -11.41 15.72 -16.32
CA PHE A 44 -10.13 15.04 -16.11
C PHE A 44 -9.56 14.58 -17.46
N TYR A 45 -9.08 15.53 -18.27
CA TYR A 45 -8.44 15.27 -19.55
C TYR A 45 -7.12 14.54 -19.27
N GLY A 46 -6.68 13.69 -20.20
CA GLY A 46 -5.68 12.62 -19.98
C GLY A 46 -4.41 12.90 -19.14
N PRO A 47 -3.84 14.13 -19.03
CA PRO A 47 -2.68 14.38 -18.16
C PRO A 47 -2.88 14.02 -16.69
N GLU A 48 -4.02 14.36 -16.07
CA GLU A 48 -4.27 14.06 -14.65
C GLU A 48 -4.40 12.55 -14.44
N HIS A 49 -5.12 11.86 -15.33
CA HIS A 49 -5.21 10.40 -15.32
C HIS A 49 -3.83 9.72 -15.49
N ARG A 50 -2.98 10.23 -16.39
CA ARG A 50 -1.61 9.72 -16.55
C ARG A 50 -0.77 9.96 -15.30
N CYS A 51 -0.90 11.14 -14.68
CA CYS A 51 -0.24 11.45 -13.42
C CYS A 51 -0.67 10.49 -12.31
N MET A 52 -1.99 10.28 -12.16
CA MET A 52 -2.57 9.37 -11.17
C MET A 52 -2.01 7.95 -11.31
N ARG A 53 -2.02 7.40 -12.54
CA ARG A 53 -1.47 6.06 -12.80
C ARG A 53 0.01 5.96 -12.43
N ASN A 54 0.82 6.91 -12.89
CA ASN A 54 2.26 6.94 -12.58
C ASN A 54 2.52 7.08 -11.07
N CYS A 55 1.68 7.83 -10.36
CA CYS A 55 1.78 8.01 -8.92
C CYS A 55 1.47 6.69 -8.18
N LEU A 56 0.37 6.03 -8.54
CA LEU A 56 -0.01 4.74 -7.94
C LEU A 56 1.03 3.65 -8.21
N GLU A 57 1.56 3.57 -9.42
CA GLU A 57 2.64 2.63 -9.75
C GLU A 57 3.90 2.87 -8.90
N LYS A 58 4.29 4.14 -8.71
CA LYS A 58 5.43 4.49 -7.85
C LYS A 58 5.18 4.15 -6.39
N LEU A 59 3.98 4.41 -5.86
CA LEU A 59 3.65 4.07 -4.48
C LEU A 59 3.69 2.56 -4.26
N ASN A 60 3.20 1.76 -5.21
CA ASN A 60 3.30 0.30 -5.16
C ASN A 60 4.77 -0.15 -5.17
N GLN A 61 5.61 0.41 -6.04
CA GLN A 61 7.05 0.13 -6.06
C GLN A 61 7.73 0.50 -4.73
N VAL A 62 7.41 1.66 -4.17
CA VAL A 62 7.93 2.10 -2.85
C VAL A 62 7.51 1.13 -1.75
N GLY A 63 6.27 0.62 -1.76
CA GLY A 63 5.82 -0.40 -0.82
C GLY A 63 6.69 -1.66 -0.85
N VAL A 64 6.96 -2.18 -2.06
CA VAL A 64 7.82 -3.37 -2.25
C VAL A 64 9.24 -3.10 -1.77
N ILE A 65 9.84 -1.97 -2.18
CA ILE A 65 11.22 -1.62 -1.80
C ILE A 65 11.32 -1.45 -0.28
N THR A 66 10.36 -0.75 0.33
CA THR A 66 10.30 -0.53 1.78
C THR A 66 10.27 -1.84 2.55
N ASN A 67 9.43 -2.80 2.14
CA ASN A 67 9.36 -4.13 2.77
C ASN A 67 10.69 -4.90 2.67
N ILE A 68 11.36 -4.83 1.51
CA ILE A 68 12.68 -5.45 1.32
C ILE A 68 13.73 -4.79 2.24
N VAL A 69 13.74 -3.46 2.32
CA VAL A 69 14.68 -2.70 3.15
C VAL A 69 14.45 -2.98 4.64
N PHE A 70 13.20 -3.03 5.10
CA PHE A 70 12.88 -3.40 6.47
C PHE A 70 13.36 -4.80 6.81
N THR A 71 13.07 -5.78 5.94
CA THR A 71 13.51 -7.17 6.12
C THR A 71 15.05 -7.25 6.22
N LYS A 72 15.78 -6.56 5.34
CA LYS A 72 17.25 -6.51 5.39
C LYS A 72 17.78 -5.85 6.67
N HIS A 73 17.15 -4.77 7.12
CA HIS A 73 17.53 -4.07 8.34
C HIS A 73 17.27 -4.93 9.60
N GLU A 74 16.17 -5.68 9.64
CA GLU A 74 15.89 -6.62 10.72
C GLU A 74 16.89 -7.79 10.75
N GLN A 75 17.26 -8.34 9.59
CA GLN A 75 18.32 -9.35 9.48
C GLN A 75 19.69 -8.82 9.93
N GLY A 76 20.01 -7.55 9.63
CA GLY A 76 21.23 -6.90 10.09
C GLY A 76 21.28 -6.73 11.62
N LYS A 77 20.13 -6.45 12.25
CA LYS A 77 20.02 -6.33 13.70
C LYS A 77 20.15 -7.66 14.43
N THR A 78 19.65 -8.76 13.85
CA THR A 78 19.83 -10.10 14.44
C THR A 78 21.24 -10.64 14.20
N GLY A 79 21.91 -10.25 13.10
CA GLY A 79 23.30 -10.63 12.82
C GLY A 79 24.37 -9.87 13.62
N SER A 80 24.07 -8.67 14.16
CA SER A 80 25.05 -7.86 14.91
C SER A 80 25.11 -8.14 16.43
N LYS A 81 24.32 -9.08 16.96
CA LYS A 81 24.34 -9.47 18.38
C LYS A 81 25.10 -10.78 18.67
N GLY A 82 25.90 -11.28 17.73
CA GLY A 82 26.52 -12.61 17.80
C GLY A 82 28.04 -12.68 17.57
N LYS A 83 28.79 -11.59 17.74
CA LYS A 83 30.26 -11.61 17.81
C LYS A 83 30.75 -10.89 19.05
#